data_AF-A0A815XW94-F1
#
_entry.id   AF-A0A815XW94-F1
#
_cell.length_a   1.000
_cell.length_b   1.000
_cell.length_c   1.000
_cell.angle_alpha   90.00
_cell.angle_beta   90.00
_cell.angle_gamma   90.00
#
_symmetry.space_group_name_H-M   'P 1'
#
loop_
_entity.id
_entity.type
_entity.pdbx_description
1 polymer ?
#
loop_
_entity_poly.entity_id
_entity_poly.type
_entity_poly.pdbx_seq_one_letter_code
_entity_poly.pdbx_strand_id
1 'polypeptide(L)'
;VTVSETPTGTTSSTAAPMLPGIEEIACGFEAVKMQSTLNLGETKHPLFDLSQRDETYTFSVGSQKQTYSTSSLVQITDMKIKTEKNADSISSTYEEFFHRYN
;
A
#
# COMPACT_ATOMS: atom_id res chain seq x y z
N VAL A 1 -54.14 15.32 8.24
CA VAL A 1 -52.75 15.50 7.75
C VAL A 1 -52.04 14.17 7.92
N THR A 2 -51.88 13.43 6.83
CA THR A 2 -51.16 12.16 6.78
C THR A 2 -49.70 12.46 6.46
N VAL A 3 -48.77 12.03 7.31
CA VAL A 3 -47.33 12.05 7.01
C VAL A 3 -46.96 10.64 6.57
N SER A 4 -46.64 10.52 5.28
CA SER A 4 -46.06 9.32 4.68
C SER A 4 -44.54 9.45 4.75
N GLU A 5 -43.86 8.58 5.49
CA GLU A 5 -42.41 8.40 5.35
C GLU A 5 -42.13 7.00 4.81
N THR A 6 -41.77 6.99 3.53
CA THR A 6 -41.26 5.84 2.77
C THR A 6 -39.86 5.48 3.28
N PRO A 7 -39.49 4.18 3.36
CA PRO A 7 -38.17 3.77 3.84
C PRO A 7 -37.11 4.10 2.78
N THR A 8 -36.18 4.99 3.10
CA THR A 8 -35.01 5.25 2.26
C THR A 8 -34.04 4.08 2.40
N GLY A 9 -33.91 3.30 1.34
CA GLY A 9 -33.05 2.13 1.27
C GLY A 9 -31.59 2.44 1.63
N THR A 10 -31.03 1.61 2.49
CA THR A 10 -29.62 1.58 2.83
C THR A 10 -28.84 1.05 1.64
N THR A 11 -28.40 1.92 0.72
CA THR A 11 -27.31 1.56 -0.19
C THR A 11 -26.05 1.46 0.65
N SER A 12 -25.63 0.22 0.91
CA SER A 12 -24.30 -0.15 1.42
C SER A 12 -23.23 0.45 0.50
N SER A 13 -22.81 1.69 0.78
CA SER A 13 -21.55 2.23 0.29
C SER A 13 -20.45 1.49 1.03
N THR A 14 -19.83 0.51 0.36
CA THR A 14 -18.65 -0.14 0.89
C THR A 14 -17.55 0.91 1.01
N ALA A 15 -17.24 1.34 2.24
CA ALA A 15 -16.19 2.31 2.49
C ALA A 15 -14.87 1.84 1.84
N ALA A 16 -14.14 2.77 1.21
CA ALA A 16 -12.89 2.44 0.53
C ALA A 16 -11.89 1.81 1.51
N PRO A 17 -11.16 0.75 1.10
CA PRO A 17 -10.17 0.10 1.95
C PRO A 17 -9.05 1.08 2.33
N MET A 18 -8.39 0.85 3.47
CA MET A 18 -7.29 1.68 3.93
C MET A 18 -6.08 1.57 2.98
N LEU A 19 -5.36 2.67 2.79
CA LEU A 19 -4.15 2.68 1.96
C LEU A 19 -3.10 1.69 2.51
N PRO A 20 -2.60 0.74 1.69
CA PRO A 20 -1.51 -0.14 2.11
C PRO A 20 -0.25 0.65 2.44
N GLY A 21 0.47 0.25 3.49
CA GLY A 21 1.72 0.93 3.88
C GLY A 21 1.54 2.11 4.85
N ILE A 22 0.30 2.44 5.23
CA ILE A 22 0.02 3.61 6.09
C ILE A 22 0.45 3.39 7.55
N GLU A 23 0.47 2.14 8.02
CA GLU A 23 0.87 1.80 9.38
C GLU A 23 2.37 2.04 9.59
N GLU A 24 3.17 1.85 8.55
CA GLU A 24 4.60 2.09 8.53
C GLU A 24 4.92 3.58 8.62
N ILE A 25 4.08 4.45 8.00
CA ILE A 25 4.20 5.91 8.09
C ILE A 25 3.87 6.41 9.50
N ALA A 26 2.93 5.74 10.19
CA ALA A 26 2.56 6.11 11.56
C ALA A 26 3.69 5.87 12.57
N CYS A 27 4.68 5.05 12.25
CA CYS A 27 5.68 4.56 13.19
C CYS A 27 6.98 5.35 13.19
N GLY A 28 7.62 5.41 14.37
CA GLY A 28 9.01 5.85 14.49
C GLY A 28 10.00 4.80 14.00
N PHE A 29 11.23 5.22 13.71
CA PHE A 29 12.28 4.35 13.14
C PHE A 29 13.56 4.33 13.99
N GLU A 30 14.11 3.15 14.30
CA GLU A 30 15.44 3.00 14.92
C GLU A 30 16.54 2.83 13.86
N ALA A 31 17.24 3.92 13.53
CA ALA A 31 18.28 3.89 12.50
C ALA A 31 19.52 3.05 12.84
N VAL A 32 19.73 2.71 14.12
CA VAL A 32 20.95 2.04 14.60
C VAL A 32 20.81 0.52 14.65
N LYS A 33 19.58 0.00 14.71
CA LYS A 33 19.30 -1.45 14.70
C LYS A 33 18.73 -1.83 13.34
N MET A 34 19.61 -2.18 12.41
CA MET A 34 19.18 -2.70 11.11
C MET A 34 18.73 -4.14 11.24
N GLN A 35 17.53 -4.45 10.72
CA GLN A 35 17.13 -5.83 10.51
C GLN A 35 17.93 -6.38 9.32
N SER A 36 18.63 -7.49 9.56
CA SER A 36 19.62 -8.09 8.65
C SER A 36 19.07 -8.52 7.30
N THR A 37 17.75 -8.66 7.14
CA THR A 37 17.10 -9.20 5.94
C THR A 37 16.59 -8.13 4.96
N LEU A 38 16.33 -6.90 5.39
CA LEU A 38 15.71 -5.87 4.54
C LEU A 38 16.50 -4.55 4.47
N ASN A 39 17.61 -4.41 5.20
CA ASN A 39 18.32 -3.13 5.37
C ASN A 39 17.40 -1.98 5.83
N LEU A 40 16.27 -2.32 6.44
CA LEU A 40 15.35 -1.41 7.09
C LEU A 40 15.64 -1.51 8.59
N GLY A 41 15.77 -0.37 9.25
CA GLY A 41 15.80 -0.29 10.70
C GLY A 41 14.49 -0.78 11.32
N GLU A 42 14.55 -1.11 12.60
CA GLU A 42 13.40 -1.64 13.34
C GLU A 42 12.31 -0.56 13.49
N THR A 43 11.14 -0.82 12.91
CA THR A 43 9.93 0.00 13.07
C THR A 43 9.47 -0.08 14.52
N LYS A 44 9.33 1.07 15.18
CA LYS A 44 8.88 1.17 16.57
C LYS A 44 7.36 1.35 16.66
N HIS A 45 6.88 1.63 17.87
CA HIS A 45 5.47 1.96 18.12
C HIS A 45 4.96 3.13 17.26
N PRO A 46 3.66 3.14 16.93
CA PRO A 46 3.03 4.25 16.25
C PRO A 46 3.14 5.53 17.09
N LEU A 47 3.58 6.61 16.45
CA LEU A 47 3.69 7.96 17.01
C LEU A 47 2.48 8.82 16.61
N PHE A 48 1.83 8.49 15.50
CA PHE A 48 0.67 9.18 14.98
C PHE A 48 -0.53 8.24 14.89
N ASP A 49 -1.70 8.74 15.24
CA ASP A 49 -2.96 8.04 14.98
C ASP A 49 -3.45 8.40 13.57
N LEU A 50 -3.23 7.47 12.63
CA LEU A 50 -3.69 7.59 11.24
C LEU A 50 -4.97 6.79 10.98
N SER A 51 -5.72 6.41 12.03
CA SER A 51 -6.96 5.63 11.89
C SER A 51 -8.13 6.41 11.28
N GLN A 52 -8.03 7.75 11.27
CA GLN A 52 -9.02 8.62 10.63
C GLN A 52 -9.02 8.41 9.11
N ARG A 53 -10.22 8.20 8.54
CA ARG A 53 -10.46 7.93 7.11
C ARG A 53 -11.26 9.07 6.50
N ASP A 54 -10.74 10.28 6.62
CA ASP A 54 -11.36 11.52 6.18
C ASP A 54 -11.03 11.88 4.73
N GLU A 55 -10.04 11.22 4.12
CA GLU A 55 -9.70 11.40 2.71
C GLU A 55 -9.77 10.11 1.90
N THR A 56 -9.96 10.25 0.58
CA THR A 56 -9.88 9.14 -0.38
C THR A 56 -8.99 9.50 -1.54
N TYR A 57 -8.17 8.55 -1.98
CA TYR A 57 -7.26 8.70 -3.11
C TYR A 57 -7.44 7.57 -4.11
N THR A 58 -7.42 7.88 -5.41
CA THR A 58 -7.59 6.90 -6.48
C THR A 58 -6.31 6.76 -7.29
N PHE A 59 -5.70 5.58 -7.24
CA PHE A 59 -4.56 5.22 -8.09
C PHE A 59 -5.06 4.59 -9.40
N SER A 60 -4.33 4.84 -10.48
CA SER A 60 -4.59 4.22 -11.78
C SER A 60 -3.38 3.41 -12.23
N VAL A 61 -3.53 2.08 -12.30
CA VAL A 61 -2.49 1.17 -12.81
C VAL A 61 -2.98 0.59 -14.14
N GLY A 62 -2.53 1.17 -15.25
CA GLY A 62 -3.04 0.83 -16.58
C GLY A 62 -4.50 1.21 -16.73
N SER A 63 -5.38 0.24 -17.01
CA SER A 63 -6.84 0.42 -17.09
C SER A 63 -7.55 0.20 -15.75
N GLN A 64 -6.86 -0.29 -14.73
CA GLN A 64 -7.44 -0.52 -13.41
C GLN A 64 -7.37 0.76 -12.58
N LYS A 65 -8.49 1.10 -11.95
CA LYS A 65 -8.58 2.18 -10.97
C LYS A 65 -8.89 1.58 -9.61
N GLN A 66 -8.12 1.94 -8.59
CA GLN A 66 -8.33 1.49 -7.23
C GLN A 66 -8.35 2.70 -6.30
N THR A 67 -9.43 2.80 -5.52
CA THR A 67 -9.61 3.85 -4.52
C THR A 67 -9.28 3.31 -3.14
N TYR A 68 -8.56 4.11 -2.36
CA TYR A 68 -8.23 3.84 -0.96
C TYR A 68 -8.63 5.02 -0.08
N SER A 69 -8.88 4.76 1.20
CA SER A 69 -9.03 5.78 2.23
C SER A 69 -7.72 6.02 2.97
N THR A 70 -7.51 7.26 3.41
CA THR A 70 -6.34 7.70 4.17
C THR A 70 -6.72 8.81 5.15
N SER A 71 -5.81 9.12 6.07
CA SER A 71 -5.91 10.31 6.92
C SER A 71 -5.44 11.55 6.15
N SER A 72 -6.09 12.71 6.38
CA SER A 72 -5.67 14.02 5.87
C SER A 72 -4.27 14.47 6.30
N LEU A 73 -3.66 13.76 7.26
CA LEU A 73 -2.26 13.97 7.66
C LEU A 73 -1.25 13.36 6.67
N VAL A 74 -1.70 12.54 5.71
CA VAL A 74 -0.85 11.82 4.77
C VAL A 74 -0.95 12.41 3.37
N GLN A 75 0.15 12.98 2.88
CA GLN A 75 0.25 13.43 1.49
C GLN A 75 0.68 12.27 0.59
N ILE A 76 -0.13 11.96 -0.42
CA ILE A 76 0.15 10.92 -1.41
C ILE A 76 0.71 11.55 -2.69
N THR A 77 1.81 10.99 -3.20
CA THR A 77 2.40 11.38 -4.49
C THR A 77 2.48 10.17 -5.39
N ASP A 78 1.83 10.22 -6.57
CA ASP A 78 1.93 9.17 -7.58
C ASP A 78 3.29 9.28 -8.31
N MET A 79 4.13 8.26 -8.13
CA MET A 79 5.43 8.16 -8.79
C MET A 79 5.45 6.97 -9.74
N LYS A 80 5.69 7.24 -11.03
CA LYS A 80 5.97 6.20 -12.01
C LYS A 80 7.42 5.73 -11.89
N ILE A 81 7.65 4.71 -11.08
CA ILE A 81 8.97 4.09 -10.97
C ILE A 81 9.20 3.23 -12.23
N LYS A 82 10.19 3.60 -13.05
CA LYS A 82 10.68 2.74 -14.12
C LYS A 82 11.50 1.64 -13.48
N THR A 83 10.92 0.45 -13.32
CA THR A 83 11.67 -0.72 -12.85
C THR A 83 12.61 -1.19 -13.96
N GLU A 84 13.91 -0.92 -13.82
CA GLU A 84 14.92 -1.53 -14.70
C GLU A 84 15.19 -2.94 -14.20
N LYS A 85 14.69 -3.93 -14.94
CA LYS A 85 15.04 -5.34 -14.70
C LYS A 85 16.36 -5.62 -15.40
N ASN A 86 17.44 -5.69 -14.63
CA ASN A 86 18.67 -6.30 -15.10
C ASN A 86 18.48 -7.81 -15.05
N ALA A 87 18.68 -8.49 -16.18
CA ALA A 87 18.72 -9.94 -16.19
C ALA A 87 20.05 -10.36 -15.56
N ASP A 88 20.02 -10.96 -14.37
CA ASP A 88 21.24 -11.34 -13.63
C ASP A 88 22.07 -12.41 -14.36
N SER A 89 21.44 -13.23 -15.21
CA SER A 89 22.16 -14.08 -16.17
C SER A 89 21.24 -14.67 -17.23
N ILE A 90 21.78 -14.96 -18.41
CA ILE A 90 21.12 -15.80 -19.43
C ILE A 90 21.71 -17.21 -19.32
N SER A 91 20.86 -18.22 -19.15
CA SER A 91 21.22 -19.63 -19.29
C SER A 91 20.67 -20.14 -20.62
N SER A 92 21.49 -20.83 -21.39
CA SER A 92 21.11 -21.33 -22.72
C SER A 92 20.49 -22.73 -22.65
N THR A 93 20.68 -23.45 -21.55
CA THR A 93 20.09 -24.76 -21.29
C THR A 93 19.56 -24.89 -19.86
N TYR A 94 18.70 -25.90 -19.64
CA TYR A 94 18.19 -26.23 -18.31
C TYR A 94 19.31 -26.69 -17.37
N GLU A 95 20.28 -27.49 -17.85
CA GLU A 95 21.41 -27.92 -17.01
C GLU A 95 22.25 -26.73 -16.51
N GLU A 96 22.48 -25.71 -17.34
CA GLU A 96 23.23 -24.50 -16.93
C GLU A 96 22.53 -23.72 -15.82
N PHE A 97 21.20 -23.64 -15.87
CA PHE A 97 20.41 -23.01 -14.81
C PHE A 97 20.45 -23.86 -13.53
N PHE A 98 20.22 -25.16 -13.66
CA PHE A 98 20.14 -26.08 -12.52
C PHE A 98 21.46 -26.13 -11.73
N HIS A 99 22.61 -26.19 -12.41
CA HIS A 99 23.93 -26.15 -11.76
C HIS A 99 24.27 -24.82 -11.07
N ARG A 100 23.61 -23.72 -11.43
CA ARG A 100 23.90 -22.41 -10.85
C ARG A 100 23.11 -22.14 -9.57
N TYR A 101 21.94 -22.75 -9.41
CA TYR A 101 21.00 -22.44 -8.33
C TYR A 101 20.68 -23.63 -7.40
N ASN A 102 21.30 -24.80 -7.62
CA ASN A 102 21.30 -25.96 -6.71
C ASN A 102 22.72 -26.49 -6.52
#